data_AF-R9QQK0-F1
#
_entry.id   AF-R9QQK0-F1
#
_cell.length_a   1.000
_cell.length_b   1.000
_cell.length_c   1.000
_cell.angle_alpha   90.00
_cell.angle_beta   90.00
_cell.angle_gamma   90.00
#
_symmetry.space_group_name_H-M   'P 1'
#
loop_
_entity.id
_entity.type
_entity.pdbx_description
1 polymer ?
#
loop_
_entity_poly.entity_id
_entity_poly.type
_entity_poly.pdbx_seq_one_letter_code
_entity_poly.pdbx_strand_id
1 'polypeptide(L)'
;EAMKKVAQLGTELTVEERNLLSVAYKNVVGARRASWRIISSIESKEESKGNATHVTRIRSYRVKVEDELSGICQDVLNVLDKHLIPAAQSNEAKVFYYKMKGDYYRYLAEFKAGDLRKDAADKSLGAYQSASDIATKELAST
;
A
#
# COMPACT_ATOMS: atom_id res chain seq x y z
N GLU A 1 2.68 -11.62 9.31
CA GLU A 1 2.26 -12.50 10.42
C GLU A 1 2.58 -11.97 11.83
N ALA A 2 3.82 -11.99 12.33
CA ALA A 2 4.09 -11.62 13.74
C ALA A 2 3.63 -10.19 14.11
N MET A 3 4.06 -9.18 13.35
CA MET A 3 3.67 -7.77 13.60
C MET A 3 2.16 -7.51 13.42
N LYS A 4 1.47 -8.34 12.65
CA LYS A 4 0.01 -8.25 12.49
C LYS A 4 -0.71 -8.67 13.77
N LYS A 5 -0.22 -9.72 14.44
CA LYS A 5 -0.76 -10.14 15.74
C LYS A 5 -0.53 -9.07 16.80
N VAL A 6 0.66 -8.45 16.82
CA VAL A 6 0.95 -7.33 17.73
C VAL A 6 0.00 -6.17 17.50
N ALA A 7 -0.24 -5.78 16.25
CA ALA A 7 -1.22 -4.74 15.91
C ALA A 7 -2.64 -5.07 16.41
N GLN A 8 -3.03 -6.35 16.38
CA GLN A 8 -4.35 -6.81 16.81
C GLN A 8 -4.57 -6.80 18.33
N LEU A 9 -3.53 -6.58 19.15
CA LEU A 9 -3.64 -6.45 20.60
C LEU A 9 -4.37 -5.17 21.03
N GLY A 10 -4.57 -4.21 20.11
CA GLY A 10 -5.35 -3.00 20.36
C GLY A 10 -4.66 -1.97 21.25
N THR A 11 -3.37 -2.16 21.54
CA THR A 11 -2.53 -1.19 22.25
C THR A 11 -1.76 -0.31 21.26
N GLU A 12 -1.40 0.90 21.69
CA GLU A 12 -0.52 1.74 20.88
C GLU A 12 0.85 1.07 20.72
N LEU A 13 1.33 0.96 19.48
CA LEU A 13 2.65 0.41 19.19
C LEU A 13 3.75 1.40 19.57
N THR A 14 4.82 0.87 20.16
CA THR A 14 6.05 1.66 20.38
C THR A 14 6.66 2.11 19.05
N VAL A 15 7.63 3.01 19.13
CA VAL A 15 8.37 3.48 17.95
C VAL A 15 9.08 2.31 17.26
N GLU A 16 9.73 1.42 18.01
CA GLU A 16 10.38 0.23 17.43
C GLU A 16 9.37 -0.70 16.76
N GLU A 17 8.25 -0.99 17.41
CA GLU A 17 7.22 -1.88 16.87
C GLU A 17 6.59 -1.31 15.59
N ARG A 18 6.30 0.00 15.58
CA ARG A 18 5.78 0.71 14.42
C ARG A 18 6.77 0.65 13.24
N ASN A 19 8.05 0.86 13.52
CA ASN A 19 9.11 0.77 12.51
C ASN A 19 9.25 -0.66 11.97
N LEU A 20 9.25 -1.67 12.83
CA LEU A 20 9.31 -3.08 12.44
C LEU A 20 8.11 -3.48 11.57
N LEU A 21 6.90 -3.04 11.94
CA LEU A 21 5.69 -3.28 11.16
C LEU A 21 5.79 -2.66 9.76
N SER A 22 6.27 -1.41 9.69
CA SER A 22 6.43 -0.71 8.41
C SER A 22 7.48 -1.36 7.51
N VAL A 23 8.63 -1.76 8.07
CA VAL A 23 9.68 -2.46 7.32
C VAL A 23 9.18 -3.80 6.79
N ALA A 24 8.48 -4.59 7.63
CA ALA A 24 7.94 -5.88 7.23
C ALA A 24 7.00 -5.75 6.03
N TYR A 25 6.01 -4.86 6.10
CA TYR A 25 5.06 -4.69 5.00
C TYR A 25 5.69 -4.03 3.77
N LYS A 26 6.60 -3.06 3.95
CA LYS A 26 7.33 -2.40 2.84
C LYS A 26 8.14 -3.40 2.02
N ASN A 27 8.79 -4.37 2.66
CA ASN A 27 9.58 -5.38 1.96
C ASN A 27 8.69 -6.33 1.14
N VAL A 28 7.59 -6.79 1.73
CA VAL A 28 6.64 -7.71 1.06
C VAL A 28 5.99 -7.03 -0.15
N VAL A 29 5.46 -5.81 0.03
CA VAL A 29 4.82 -5.07 -1.07
C VAL A 29 5.84 -4.62 -2.13
N GLY A 30 7.06 -4.27 -1.71
CA GLY A 30 8.13 -3.82 -2.60
C GLY A 30 8.55 -4.88 -3.60
N ALA A 31 8.73 -6.12 -3.15
CA ALA A 31 9.07 -7.25 -4.03
C ALA A 31 8.00 -7.51 -5.10
N ARG A 32 6.71 -7.46 -4.70
CA ARG A 32 5.59 -7.65 -5.65
C ARG A 32 5.40 -6.50 -6.61
N ARG A 33 5.57 -5.25 -6.17
CA ARG A 33 5.56 -4.08 -7.06
C ARG A 33 6.68 -4.12 -8.09
N ALA A 34 7.90 -4.51 -7.69
CA ALA A 34 9.01 -4.68 -8.63
C ALA A 34 8.70 -5.76 -9.67
N SER A 35 8.17 -6.91 -9.23
CA SER A 35 7.74 -7.99 -10.13
C SER A 35 6.68 -7.52 -11.13
N TRP A 36 5.66 -6.81 -10.64
CA TRP A 36 4.59 -6.27 -11.49
C TRP A 36 5.11 -5.30 -12.56
N ARG A 37 6.04 -4.40 -12.21
CA ARG A 37 6.65 -3.47 -13.19
C ARG A 37 7.43 -4.19 -14.27
N ILE A 38 8.20 -5.20 -13.90
CA ILE A 38 8.98 -6.01 -14.85
C ILE A 38 8.04 -6.73 -15.81
N ILE A 39 7.00 -7.39 -15.29
CA ILE A 39 6.02 -8.11 -16.11
C ILE A 39 5.28 -7.15 -17.05
N SER A 40 4.84 -5.99 -16.55
CA SER A 40 4.16 -4.97 -17.36
C SER A 40 5.04 -4.42 -18.49
N SER A 41 6.34 -4.24 -18.21
CA SER A 41 7.33 -3.85 -19.23
C SER A 41 7.53 -4.94 -20.29
N ILE A 42 7.60 -6.20 -19.88
CA ILE A 42 7.71 -7.34 -20.80
C ILE A 42 6.44 -7.46 -21.66
N GLU A 43 5.25 -7.29 -21.08
CA GLU A 43 3.98 -7.30 -21.83
C GLU A 43 3.99 -6.22 -22.91
N SER A 44 4.33 -4.98 -22.56
CA SER A 44 4.38 -3.86 -23.52
C SER A 44 5.40 -4.11 -24.63
N LYS A 45 6.55 -4.72 -24.31
CA LYS A 45 7.58 -5.07 -25.29
C LYS A 45 7.15 -6.21 -26.22
N GLU A 46 6.39 -7.19 -25.74
CA GLU A 46 5.87 -8.26 -26.60
C GLU A 46 4.66 -7.81 -27.43
N GLU A 47 3.86 -6.87 -26.91
CA GLU A 47 2.77 -6.25 -27.64
C GLU A 47 3.27 -5.47 -28.85
N SER A 48 4.37 -4.72 -28.71
CA SER A 48 4.99 -3.99 -29.84
C SER A 48 5.59 -4.89 -30.92
N LYS A 49 5.87 -6.17 -30.61
CA LYS A 49 6.33 -7.18 -31.58
C LYS A 49 5.19 -7.92 -32.28
N GLY A 50 3.94 -7.71 -31.88
CA GLY A 50 2.78 -8.41 -32.45
C GLY A 50 2.61 -9.87 -31.99
N ASN A 51 3.29 -10.28 -30.91
CA ASN A 51 3.26 -11.67 -30.42
C ASN A 51 2.02 -11.97 -29.56
N ALA A 52 0.83 -11.96 -30.17
CA ALA A 52 -0.46 -12.03 -29.46
C ALA A 52 -0.61 -13.19 -28.46
N THR A 53 -0.09 -14.38 -28.80
CA THR A 53 -0.11 -15.55 -27.91
C THR A 53 0.73 -15.33 -26.66
N HIS A 54 1.91 -14.71 -26.79
CA HIS A 54 2.79 -14.40 -25.67
C HIS A 54 2.20 -13.30 -24.80
N VAL A 55 1.66 -12.23 -25.41
CA VAL A 55 0.98 -11.13 -24.71
C VAL A 55 -0.15 -11.67 -23.84
N THR A 56 -0.98 -12.57 -24.37
CA THR A 56 -2.08 -13.17 -23.61
C THR A 56 -1.58 -13.92 -22.38
N ARG A 57 -0.53 -14.75 -22.52
CA ARG A 57 0.06 -15.49 -21.39
C ARG A 57 0.68 -14.57 -20.35
N ILE A 58 1.40 -13.53 -20.79
CA ILE A 58 2.03 -12.54 -19.92
C ILE A 58 0.96 -11.77 -19.14
N ARG A 59 -0.10 -11.33 -19.83
CA ARG A 59 -1.24 -10.63 -19.22
C ARG A 59 -1.93 -11.49 -18.16
N SER A 60 -2.18 -12.77 -18.42
CA SER A 60 -2.73 -13.68 -17.40
C SER A 60 -1.83 -13.80 -16.17
N TYR A 61 -0.51 -13.78 -16.34
CA TYR A 61 0.42 -13.79 -15.22
C TYR A 61 0.47 -12.44 -14.48
N ARG A 62 0.41 -11.32 -15.21
CA ARG A 62 0.32 -9.96 -14.64
C ARG A 62 -0.88 -9.84 -13.71
N VAL A 63 -2.05 -10.31 -14.14
CA VAL A 63 -3.29 -10.28 -13.34
C VAL A 63 -3.12 -11.05 -12.03
N LYS A 64 -2.49 -12.24 -12.04
CA LYS A 64 -2.21 -12.98 -10.79
C LYS A 64 -1.34 -12.18 -9.81
N VAL A 65 -0.33 -11.47 -10.33
CA VAL A 65 0.52 -10.61 -9.50
C VAL A 65 -0.24 -9.39 -8.99
N GLU A 66 -1.13 -8.82 -9.79
CA GLU A 66 -2.03 -7.72 -9.38
C GLU A 66 -2.99 -8.16 -8.27
N ASP A 67 -3.49 -9.39 -8.31
CA ASP A 67 -4.34 -9.97 -7.27
C ASP A 67 -3.57 -10.19 -5.96
N GLU A 68 -2.35 -10.75 -6.02
CA GLU A 68 -1.47 -10.87 -4.85
C GLU A 68 -1.17 -9.48 -4.24
N LEU A 69 -0.83 -8.51 -5.09
CA LEU A 69 -0.53 -7.15 -4.65
C LEU A 69 -1.75 -6.46 -4.05
N SER A 70 -2.94 -6.67 -4.64
CA SER A 70 -4.21 -6.19 -4.09
C SER A 70 -4.49 -6.79 -2.71
N GLY A 71 -4.30 -8.10 -2.56
CA GLY A 71 -4.48 -8.80 -1.30
C GLY A 71 -3.56 -8.28 -0.20
N ILE A 72 -2.27 -8.08 -0.50
CA ILE A 72 -1.29 -7.50 0.43
C ILE A 72 -1.72 -6.09 0.84
N CYS A 73 -2.07 -5.22 -0.12
CA CYS A 73 -2.48 -3.86 0.18
C CYS A 73 -3.75 -3.83 1.03
N GLN A 74 -4.76 -4.63 0.70
CA GLN A 74 -6.00 -4.71 1.46
C GLN A 74 -5.78 -5.22 2.88
N ASP A 75 -4.87 -6.19 3.07
CA ASP A 75 -4.54 -6.70 4.39
C ASP A 75 -3.95 -5.60 5.29
N VAL A 76 -3.02 -4.81 4.75
CA VAL A 76 -2.42 -3.68 5.49
C VAL A 76 -3.46 -2.61 5.78
N LEU A 77 -4.27 -2.24 4.80
CA LEU A 77 -5.34 -1.25 4.98
C LEU A 77 -6.34 -1.69 6.06
N ASN A 78 -6.70 -2.97 6.09
CA ASN A 78 -7.55 -3.52 7.14
C ASN A 78 -6.92 -3.43 8.53
N VAL A 79 -5.62 -3.71 8.65
CA VAL A 79 -4.89 -3.60 9.91
C VAL A 79 -4.80 -2.14 10.39
N LEU A 80 -4.57 -1.21 9.46
CA LEU A 80 -4.55 0.22 9.74
C LEU A 80 -5.91 0.70 10.25
N ASP A 81 -6.98 0.39 9.52
CA ASP A 81 -8.32 0.91 9.82
C ASP A 81 -8.95 0.28 11.07
N LYS A 82 -8.72 -1.02 11.30
CA LYS A 82 -9.35 -1.74 12.42
C LYS A 82 -8.57 -1.67 13.73
N HIS A 83 -7.26 -1.48 13.67
CA HIS A 83 -6.40 -1.64 14.85
C HIS A 83 -5.46 -0.46 15.08
N LEU A 84 -4.64 -0.09 14.10
CA LEU A 84 -3.54 0.85 14.35
C LEU A 84 -4.00 2.31 14.45
N ILE A 85 -4.87 2.76 13.54
CA ILE A 85 -5.40 4.14 13.56
C ILE A 85 -6.28 4.37 14.81
N PRO A 86 -7.21 3.46 15.17
CA PRO A 86 -8.01 3.62 16.40
C PRO A 86 -7.17 3.58 17.70
N ALA A 87 -6.10 2.79 17.74
CA ALA A 87 -5.24 2.68 18.93
C ALA A 87 -4.19 3.79 19.05
N ALA A 88 -3.99 4.61 18.02
CA ALA A 88 -2.99 5.67 18.01
C ALA A 88 -3.40 6.83 18.92
N GLN A 89 -2.62 7.08 19.99
CA GLN A 89 -2.85 8.21 20.89
C GLN A 89 -2.02 9.42 20.47
N SER A 90 -0.74 9.19 20.16
CA SER A 90 0.20 10.24 19.73
C SER A 90 -0.09 10.76 18.31
N ASN A 91 0.16 12.04 18.09
CA ASN A 91 -0.03 12.67 16.77
C ASN A 91 0.98 12.13 15.75
N GLU A 92 2.20 11.82 16.19
CA GLU A 92 3.23 11.16 15.39
C GLU A 92 2.77 9.78 14.90
N ALA A 93 2.12 8.99 15.75
CA ALA A 93 1.55 7.71 15.35
C ALA A 93 0.45 7.88 14.31
N LYS A 94 -0.47 8.81 14.54
CA LYS A 94 -1.57 9.08 13.60
C LYS A 94 -1.03 9.51 12.24
N VAL A 95 -0.10 10.48 12.19
CA VAL A 95 0.54 10.91 10.94
C VAL A 95 1.22 9.75 10.24
N PHE A 96 1.95 8.91 10.98
CA PHE A 96 2.61 7.73 10.43
C PHE A 96 1.61 6.75 9.79
N TYR A 97 0.52 6.42 10.48
CA TYR A 97 -0.47 5.47 9.99
C TYR A 97 -1.31 6.03 8.84
N TYR A 98 -1.69 7.31 8.87
CA TYR A 98 -2.39 7.95 7.75
C TYR A 98 -1.51 8.07 6.51
N LYS A 99 -0.22 8.41 6.67
CA LYS A 99 0.76 8.36 5.58
C LYS A 99 0.86 6.95 5.01
N MET A 100 0.96 5.94 5.88
CA MET A 100 1.04 4.55 5.47
C MET A 100 -0.22 4.14 4.70
N LYS A 101 -1.42 4.50 5.19
CA LYS A 101 -2.70 4.28 4.51
C LYS A 101 -2.71 4.91 3.10
N GLY A 102 -2.24 6.14 2.98
CA GLY A 102 -2.04 6.81 1.70
C GLY A 102 -1.10 6.03 0.77
N ASP A 103 0.05 5.56 1.28
CA ASP A 103 1.01 4.76 0.50
C ASP A 103 0.37 3.48 -0.09
N TYR A 104 -0.45 2.75 0.68
CA TYR A 104 -1.09 1.51 0.19
C TYR A 104 -2.23 1.76 -0.80
N TYR A 105 -3.03 2.81 -0.61
CA TYR A 105 -4.01 3.22 -1.61
C TYR A 105 -3.33 3.70 -2.91
N ARG A 106 -2.22 4.45 -2.80
CA ARG A 106 -1.40 4.84 -3.95
C ARG A 106 -0.88 3.62 -4.70
N TYR A 107 -0.43 2.59 -4.00
CA TYR A 107 0.00 1.34 -4.64
C TYR A 107 -1.14 0.64 -5.39
N LEU A 108 -2.35 0.61 -4.84
CA LEU A 108 -3.53 0.10 -5.56
C LEU A 108 -3.79 0.92 -6.84
N ALA A 109 -3.69 2.25 -6.77
CA ALA A 109 -3.91 3.12 -7.92
C ALA A 109 -2.86 2.94 -9.04
N GLU A 110 -1.67 2.38 -8.77
CA GLU A 110 -0.63 2.14 -9.78
C GLU A 110 -1.09 1.17 -10.88
N PHE A 111 -1.88 0.16 -10.52
CA PHE A 111 -2.22 -0.95 -11.42
C PHE A 111 -3.74 -1.18 -11.60
N LYS A 112 -4.60 -0.58 -10.77
CA LYS A 112 -6.04 -0.56 -11.03
C LYS A 112 -6.39 0.36 -12.19
N ALA A 113 -7.56 0.12 -12.80
CA ALA A 113 -8.08 0.88 -13.93
C ALA A 113 -9.52 1.38 -13.67
N GLY A 114 -9.96 2.35 -14.47
CA GLY A 114 -11.32 2.91 -14.38
C GLY A 114 -11.66 3.46 -13.01
N ASP A 115 -12.88 3.17 -12.53
CA ASP A 115 -13.38 3.66 -11.25
C ASP A 115 -12.58 3.17 -10.05
N LEU A 116 -12.03 1.94 -10.12
CA LEU A 116 -11.19 1.40 -9.05
C LEU A 116 -9.90 2.20 -8.87
N ARG A 117 -9.33 2.72 -9.97
CA ARG A 117 -8.16 3.61 -9.91
C ARG A 117 -8.52 4.95 -9.27
N LYS A 118 -9.67 5.51 -9.68
CA LYS A 118 -10.15 6.79 -9.16
C LYS A 118 -10.43 6.72 -7.67
N ASP A 119 -11.18 5.71 -7.23
CA ASP A 119 -11.48 5.47 -5.82
C ASP A 119 -10.20 5.28 -4.98
N ALA A 120 -9.23 4.49 -5.46
CA ALA A 120 -7.95 4.33 -4.79
C ALA A 120 -7.16 5.64 -4.72
N ALA A 121 -7.17 6.45 -5.78
CA ALA A 121 -6.50 7.75 -5.80
C ALA A 121 -7.14 8.75 -4.83
N ASP A 122 -8.47 8.82 -4.80
CA ASP A 122 -9.23 9.71 -3.90
C ASP A 122 -9.00 9.32 -2.43
N LYS A 123 -9.02 8.01 -2.13
CA LYS A 123 -8.69 7.50 -0.79
C LYS A 123 -7.24 7.74 -0.39
N SER A 124 -6.30 7.62 -1.34
CA SER A 124 -4.90 7.96 -1.12
C SER A 124 -4.75 9.44 -0.77
N LEU A 125 -5.41 10.32 -1.52
CA LEU A 125 -5.37 11.76 -1.31
C LEU A 125 -5.94 12.14 0.06
N GLY A 126 -7.13 11.63 0.41
CA GLY A 126 -7.75 11.89 1.70
C GLY A 126 -6.92 11.42 2.89
N ALA A 127 -6.24 10.28 2.77
CA ALA A 127 -5.32 9.79 3.79
C ALA A 127 -4.08 10.69 3.95
N TYR A 128 -3.46 11.14 2.84
CA TYR A 128 -2.34 12.07 2.91
C TYR A 128 -2.72 13.45 3.42
N GLN A 129 -3.91 13.95 3.06
CA GLN A 129 -4.45 15.20 3.62
C GLN A 129 -4.63 15.09 5.12
N SER A 130 -5.25 14.01 5.60
CA SER A 130 -5.39 13.75 7.05
C SER A 130 -4.03 13.71 7.77
N ALA A 131 -3.02 13.08 7.16
CA ALA A 131 -1.66 13.07 7.70
C ALA A 131 -1.04 14.48 7.71
N SER A 132 -1.20 15.24 6.63
CA SER A 132 -0.65 16.59 6.48
C SER A 132 -1.30 17.56 7.48
N ASP A 133 -2.61 17.51 7.64
CA ASP A 133 -3.34 18.40 8.54
C ASP A 133 -2.91 18.22 10.00
N ILE A 134 -2.68 16.98 10.43
CA ILE A 134 -2.15 16.68 11.76
C ILE A 134 -0.69 17.15 11.86
N ALA A 135 0.14 16.84 10.85
CA ALA A 135 1.55 17.21 10.86
C ALA A 135 1.77 18.74 10.91
N THR A 136 1.02 19.51 10.13
CA THR A 136 1.14 20.97 10.08
C THR A 136 0.68 21.65 11.37
N LYS A 137 -0.29 21.07 12.09
CA LYS A 137 -0.81 21.64 13.34
C LYS A 137 0.03 21.28 14.56
N GLU A 138 0.54 20.04 14.59
CA GLU A 138 1.01 19.42 15.84
C GLU A 138 2.48 19.03 15.82
N LEU A 139 3.16 19.08 14.65
CA LEU A 139 4.57 18.73 14.54
C LEU A 139 5.39 19.96 14.13
N ALA A 140 6.51 20.18 14.81
CA ALA A 140 7.44 21.24 14.45
C ALA A 140 8.12 20.92 13.11
N SER A 141 8.17 21.91 12.21
CA SER A 141 9.02 21.84 11.03
C SER A 141 10.48 22.00 11.47
N THR A 142 11.28 20.95 11.30
CA THR A 142 12.73 20.97 11.52
C THR A 142 13.49 21.44 10.30
#